data_AF-A0A9E2ZKQ8-F1
#
_entry.id   AF-A0A9E2ZKQ8-F1
#
_cell.length_a   1.000
_cell.length_b   1.000
_cell.length_c   1.000
_cell.angle_alpha   90.00
_cell.angle_beta   90.00
_cell.angle_gamma   90.00
#
_symmetry.space_group_name_H-M   'P 1'
#
loop_
_entity.id
_entity.type
_entity.pdbx_description
1 polymer ?
#
loop_
_entity_poly.entity_id
_entity_poly.type
_entity_poly.pdbx_seq_one_letter_code
_entity_poly.pdbx_strand_id
1 'polypeptide(L)'
;ELAAGINAYRYQRLTAAEQHAAETGYKGARYPWESALDGTEQIPPPVSVNSEGLYEQHITADIALAQWQYYLATGDKAWLAQQGWPVISQAAMFWASRVTLGSDGLYHINGVTGPDEENPDVNDEVYTNVAAKTTLQDATLAAQALGLTAPSSWSQIASKIVVLYDPTLKIHPEFSGYAGQLVKQADVTLLQYPWQYPMPATVAQNDLNYYVPRTDPTGPSMSDSVNSIDTSALGSPGCASYVYTERSYQPFIRDVFDQFSETKSGGAFTFMTGIGGFLQEFLYGYSGLRWNPANISLAPVLTSQLGGIVLHNLAWRGRRFEISIGASTTTLRLIEGAPLAVRTPSGIRTVSTGAPLRINTRRPDLKPTADLVRCANASASSSQIGAPPLAAVDGSPATDWQPVALPATLTAPIAGGSSATVSSATLRWGQQWPPSPAPNVPPPPGPVTTLRASDYTLQASLDGQTWQTLATVSGRTTGTLDVLRFAPTRARFVRVVITAGTGTQPPMLEELTVTG
;
A
#
# COMPACT_ATOMS: atom_id res chain seq x y z
N GLU A 1 10.76 10.22 -22.30
CA GLU A 1 10.02 11.37 -22.87
C GLU A 1 8.78 11.71 -22.06
N LEU A 2 7.77 10.83 -21.93
CA LEU A 2 6.55 11.13 -21.15
C LEU A 2 6.84 11.60 -19.70
N ALA A 3 7.65 10.85 -18.95
CA ALA A 3 8.04 11.26 -17.60
C ALA A 3 8.82 12.59 -17.57
N ALA A 4 9.58 12.91 -18.62
CA ALA A 4 10.28 14.18 -18.72
C ALA A 4 9.28 15.34 -18.92
N GLY A 5 8.24 15.13 -19.74
CA GLY A 5 7.17 16.11 -19.95
C GLY A 5 6.37 16.40 -18.68
N ILE A 6 6.02 15.36 -17.91
CA ILE A 6 5.31 15.51 -16.62
C ILE A 6 6.16 16.31 -15.62
N ASN A 7 7.46 16.00 -15.52
CA ASN A 7 8.36 16.75 -14.64
C ASN A 7 8.62 18.18 -15.12
N ALA A 8 8.75 18.38 -16.44
CA ALA A 8 8.92 19.70 -17.04
C ALA A 8 7.69 20.60 -16.81
N TYR A 9 6.48 20.02 -16.82
CA TYR A 9 5.27 20.74 -16.45
C TYR A 9 5.42 21.39 -15.07
N ARG A 10 5.87 20.66 -14.04
CA ARG A 10 6.05 21.21 -12.69
C ARG A 10 7.14 22.28 -12.66
N TYR A 11 8.29 22.05 -13.30
CA TYR A 11 9.36 23.04 -13.41
C TYR A 11 8.88 24.37 -14.05
N GLN A 12 8.09 24.30 -15.12
CA GLN A 12 7.55 25.48 -15.81
C GLN A 12 6.59 26.32 -14.95
N ARG A 13 6.03 25.76 -13.88
CA ARG A 13 5.16 26.46 -12.92
C ARG A 13 5.82 26.70 -11.56
N LEU A 14 7.14 26.51 -11.46
CA LEU A 14 7.87 26.71 -10.22
C LEU A 14 7.66 28.13 -9.66
N THR A 15 7.67 29.16 -10.50
CA THR A 15 7.46 30.54 -10.07
C THR A 15 6.07 30.76 -9.44
N ALA A 16 5.01 30.12 -9.96
CA ALA A 16 3.68 30.19 -9.36
C ALA A 16 3.66 29.52 -7.98
N ALA A 17 4.34 28.37 -7.84
CA ALA A 17 4.49 27.69 -6.55
C ALA A 17 5.32 28.50 -5.54
N GLU A 18 6.35 29.23 -5.99
CA GLU A 18 7.13 30.15 -5.16
C GLU A 18 6.29 31.35 -4.68
N GLN A 19 5.45 31.91 -5.56
CA GLN A 19 4.49 32.95 -5.20
C GLN A 19 3.47 32.45 -4.18
N HIS A 20 2.90 31.26 -4.39
CA HIS A 20 1.96 30.64 -3.47
C HIS A 20 2.57 30.41 -2.07
N ALA A 21 3.83 29.97 -2.00
CA ALA A 21 4.54 29.86 -0.72
C ALA A 21 4.65 31.22 -0.03
N ALA A 22 5.07 32.27 -0.75
CA ALA A 22 5.22 33.61 -0.20
C ALA A 22 3.89 34.21 0.29
N GLU A 23 2.81 34.05 -0.49
CA GLU A 23 1.46 34.50 -0.15
C GLU A 23 0.91 33.80 1.10
N THR A 24 1.35 32.57 1.35
CA THR A 24 0.96 31.77 2.52
C THR A 24 1.97 31.85 3.66
N GLY A 25 2.93 32.78 3.59
CA GLY A 25 3.87 33.09 4.69
C GLY A 25 5.10 32.20 4.78
N TYR A 26 5.38 31.40 3.75
CA TYR A 26 6.49 30.45 3.67
C TYR A 26 7.54 30.87 2.64
N LYS A 27 8.66 30.15 2.60
CA LYS A 27 9.71 30.29 1.58
C LYS A 27 9.66 29.09 0.63
N GLY A 28 10.51 29.08 -0.38
CA GLY A 28 10.58 27.95 -1.30
C GLY A 28 9.39 27.88 -2.25
N ALA A 29 9.00 26.67 -2.63
CA ALA A 29 7.86 26.43 -3.53
C ALA A 29 6.80 25.58 -2.83
N ARG A 30 5.57 26.11 -2.75
CA ARG A 30 4.37 25.40 -2.33
C ARG A 30 3.53 25.16 -3.58
N TYR A 31 3.56 23.93 -4.10
CA TYR A 31 2.71 23.60 -5.24
C TYR A 31 1.24 23.57 -4.85
N PRO A 32 0.32 23.96 -5.75
CA PRO A 32 -1.11 23.83 -5.50
C PRO A 32 -1.55 22.37 -5.48
N TRP A 33 -2.68 22.10 -4.82
CA TRP A 33 -3.33 20.80 -4.83
C TRP A 33 -3.87 20.49 -6.23
N GLU A 34 -4.73 21.35 -6.77
CA GLU A 34 -5.16 21.28 -8.17
C GLU A 34 -4.38 22.28 -9.02
N SER A 35 -3.80 21.80 -10.12
CA SER A 35 -2.97 22.62 -11.00
C SER A 35 -3.38 22.45 -12.45
N ALA A 36 -3.62 23.57 -13.15
CA ALA A 36 -3.98 23.61 -14.56
C ALA A 36 -2.94 24.37 -15.39
N LEU A 37 -3.37 25.36 -16.19
CA LEU A 37 -2.55 26.01 -17.20
C LEU A 37 -1.44 26.89 -16.60
N ASP A 38 -1.77 27.72 -15.61
CA ASP A 38 -0.88 28.77 -15.07
C ASP A 38 -0.10 28.34 -13.80
N GLY A 39 -0.49 27.24 -13.16
CA GLY A 39 0.17 26.72 -11.96
C GLY A 39 -0.33 27.31 -10.65
N THR A 40 -1.37 28.14 -10.68
CA THR A 40 -2.05 28.62 -9.47
C THR A 40 -3.01 27.56 -8.93
N GLU A 41 -3.40 27.69 -7.67
CA GLU A 41 -4.40 26.81 -7.04
C GLU A 41 -5.73 26.87 -7.79
N GLN A 42 -6.24 25.71 -8.19
CA GLN A 42 -7.48 25.59 -8.95
C GLN A 42 -8.63 25.02 -8.13
N ILE A 43 -8.37 24.59 -6.88
CA ILE A 43 -9.43 24.12 -5.99
C ILE A 43 -10.54 25.17 -5.92
N PRO A 44 -11.79 24.83 -6.32
CA PRO A 44 -12.85 25.80 -6.38
C PRO A 44 -13.28 26.19 -4.97
N PRO A 45 -13.51 27.49 -4.71
CA PRO A 45 -14.07 27.92 -3.43
C PRO A 45 -15.51 27.39 -3.26
N PRO A 46 -16.02 27.27 -2.01
CA PRO A 46 -15.39 27.72 -0.77
C PRO A 46 -14.53 26.64 -0.09
N VAL A 47 -13.51 27.09 0.66
CA VAL A 47 -12.65 26.23 1.50
C VAL A 47 -13.43 25.40 2.52
N SER A 48 -14.64 25.84 2.92
CA SER A 48 -15.52 25.05 3.79
C SER A 48 -15.98 23.72 3.16
N VAL A 49 -15.83 23.58 1.85
CA VAL A 49 -16.17 22.37 1.10
C VAL A 49 -14.90 21.68 0.60
N ASN A 50 -13.93 22.43 0.06
CA ASN A 50 -12.69 21.88 -0.50
C ASN A 50 -11.47 22.47 0.25
N SER A 51 -11.05 21.83 1.33
CA SER A 51 -9.98 22.34 2.19
C SER A 51 -8.58 21.85 1.79
N GLU A 52 -8.50 20.98 0.79
CA GLU A 52 -7.29 20.30 0.31
C GLU A 52 -6.25 21.32 -0.15
N GLY A 53 -6.65 22.34 -0.92
CA GLY A 53 -5.76 23.44 -1.34
C GLY A 53 -5.14 24.22 -0.17
N LEU A 54 -5.78 24.23 1.00
CA LEU A 54 -5.27 24.88 2.21
C LEU A 54 -4.33 23.97 3.00
N TYR A 55 -4.73 22.72 3.23
CA TYR A 55 -4.10 21.84 4.22
C TYR A 55 -3.27 20.70 3.61
N GLU A 56 -3.57 20.24 2.40
CA GLU A 56 -2.96 19.06 1.78
C GLU A 56 -1.65 19.41 1.04
N GLN A 57 -0.66 19.79 1.84
CA GLN A 57 0.58 20.40 1.35
C GLN A 57 1.62 19.35 0.90
N HIS A 58 1.37 18.06 1.16
CA HIS A 58 2.30 16.97 0.85
C HIS A 58 2.59 16.82 -0.66
N ILE A 59 1.71 17.31 -1.53
CA ILE A 59 1.92 17.36 -2.99
C ILE A 59 3.27 17.99 -3.37
N THR A 60 3.75 18.95 -2.57
CA THR A 60 5.06 19.59 -2.75
C THR A 60 6.20 18.58 -2.58
N ALA A 61 6.10 17.69 -1.60
CA ALA A 61 7.05 16.60 -1.40
C ALA A 61 6.93 15.54 -2.51
N ASP A 62 5.71 15.17 -2.92
CA ASP A 62 5.47 14.17 -3.95
C ASP A 62 6.10 14.58 -5.30
N ILE A 63 5.98 15.86 -5.65
CA ILE A 63 6.61 16.45 -6.84
C ILE A 63 8.14 16.36 -6.72
N ALA A 64 8.71 16.69 -5.56
CA ALA A 64 10.16 16.58 -5.36
C ALA A 64 10.65 15.13 -5.49
N LEU A 65 9.88 14.18 -4.94
CA LEU A 65 10.16 12.74 -5.07
C LEU A 65 10.15 12.31 -6.54
N ALA A 66 9.15 12.73 -7.33
CA ALA A 66 9.07 12.39 -8.75
C ALA A 66 10.28 12.91 -9.55
N GLN A 67 10.73 14.14 -9.26
CA GLN A 67 11.92 14.73 -9.89
C GLN A 67 13.18 13.94 -9.53
N TRP A 68 13.33 13.57 -8.26
CA TRP A 68 14.47 12.78 -7.80
C TRP A 68 14.48 11.38 -8.42
N GLN A 69 13.34 10.69 -8.43
CA GLN A 69 13.19 9.38 -9.06
C GLN A 69 13.48 9.42 -10.57
N TYR A 70 13.09 10.49 -11.27
CA TYR A 70 13.46 10.66 -12.67
C TYR A 70 14.98 10.73 -12.86
N TYR A 71 15.70 11.47 -12.01
CA TYR A 71 17.16 11.46 -12.03
C TYR A 71 17.76 10.09 -11.66
N LEU A 72 17.20 9.39 -10.68
CA LEU A 72 17.67 8.05 -10.31
C LEU A 72 17.56 7.09 -11.49
N ALA A 73 16.45 7.14 -12.24
CA ALA A 73 16.19 6.30 -13.41
C ALA A 73 17.07 6.66 -14.62
N THR A 74 17.22 7.95 -14.93
CA THR A 74 17.89 8.41 -16.16
C THR A 74 19.39 8.63 -15.97
N GLY A 75 19.82 9.08 -14.80
CA GLY A 75 21.19 9.53 -14.54
C GLY A 75 21.54 10.86 -15.19
N ASP A 76 20.57 11.58 -15.76
CA ASP A 76 20.79 12.82 -16.49
C ASP A 76 21.10 13.99 -15.54
N LYS A 77 22.40 14.27 -15.36
CA LYS A 77 22.86 15.38 -14.52
C LYS A 77 22.59 16.75 -15.13
N ALA A 78 22.54 16.86 -16.45
CA ALA A 78 22.27 18.14 -17.11
C ALA A 78 20.80 18.52 -16.87
N TRP A 79 19.89 17.57 -17.06
CA TRP A 79 18.49 17.74 -16.71
C TRP A 79 18.30 18.00 -15.21
N LEU A 80 19.01 17.26 -14.33
CA LEU A 80 18.93 17.50 -12.89
C LEU A 80 19.35 18.94 -12.57
N ALA A 81 20.46 19.43 -13.13
CA ALA A 81 20.92 20.80 -12.87
C ALA A 81 19.93 21.88 -13.36
N GLN A 82 19.32 21.67 -14.53
CA GLN A 82 18.52 22.69 -15.21
C GLN A 82 17.05 22.71 -14.76
N GLN A 83 16.47 21.54 -14.46
CA GLN A 83 15.03 21.39 -14.21
C GLN A 83 14.74 20.74 -12.86
N GLY A 84 15.36 19.58 -12.58
CA GLY A 84 15.04 18.82 -11.35
C GLY A 84 15.48 19.53 -10.07
N TRP A 85 16.71 20.06 -10.03
CA TRP A 85 17.31 20.71 -8.87
C TRP A 85 16.57 21.98 -8.45
N PRO A 86 16.19 22.92 -9.36
CA PRO A 86 15.33 24.05 -9.00
C PRO A 86 14.06 23.61 -8.26
N VAL A 87 13.36 22.57 -8.73
CA VAL A 87 12.14 22.08 -8.08
C VAL A 87 12.43 21.44 -6.72
N ILE A 88 13.39 20.50 -6.66
CA ILE A 88 13.73 19.77 -5.43
C ILE A 88 14.23 20.73 -4.35
N SER A 89 15.11 21.68 -4.70
CA SER A 89 15.70 22.62 -3.75
C SER A 89 14.67 23.62 -3.20
N GLN A 90 13.71 24.06 -4.01
CA GLN A 90 12.65 24.95 -3.53
C GLN A 90 11.57 24.22 -2.72
N ALA A 91 11.27 22.96 -3.03
CA ALA A 91 10.44 22.12 -2.17
C ALA A 91 11.11 21.90 -0.79
N ALA A 92 12.42 21.64 -0.77
CA ALA A 92 13.19 21.54 0.47
C ALA A 92 13.21 22.87 1.25
N MET A 93 13.32 24.01 0.57
CA MET A 93 13.23 25.33 1.19
C MET A 93 11.83 25.59 1.79
N PHE A 94 10.77 25.12 1.13
CA PHE A 94 9.41 25.18 1.66
C PHE A 94 9.30 24.42 2.98
N TRP A 95 9.65 23.13 2.99
CA TRP A 95 9.60 22.32 4.20
C TRP A 95 10.48 22.86 5.32
N ALA A 96 11.68 23.35 5.01
CA ALA A 96 12.56 23.98 6.00
C ALA A 96 11.96 25.27 6.61
N SER A 97 11.10 25.98 5.88
CA SER A 97 10.37 27.16 6.39
C SER A 97 9.02 26.82 7.03
N ARG A 98 8.45 25.66 6.69
CA ARG A 98 7.12 25.20 7.11
C ARG A 98 7.10 24.58 8.51
N VAL A 99 8.21 23.95 8.89
CA VAL A 99 8.39 23.35 10.21
C VAL A 99 8.45 24.42 11.32
N THR A 100 7.93 24.07 12.50
CA THR A 100 8.07 24.86 13.72
C THR A 100 8.85 24.08 14.78
N LEU A 101 9.82 24.71 15.43
CA LEU A 101 10.58 24.09 16.52
C LEU A 101 9.74 24.10 17.80
N GLY A 102 9.41 22.92 18.31
CA GLY A 102 8.69 22.71 19.57
C GLY A 102 9.57 22.95 20.80
N SER A 103 8.93 23.03 21.97
CA SER A 103 9.62 23.14 23.26
C SER A 103 10.36 21.86 23.66
N ASP A 104 10.03 20.73 23.04
CA ASP A 104 10.70 19.43 23.14
C ASP A 104 12.00 19.37 22.31
N GLY A 105 12.30 20.41 21.52
CA GLY A 105 13.47 20.48 20.66
C GLY A 105 13.34 19.72 19.35
N LEU A 106 12.13 19.28 18.98
CA LEU A 106 11.78 18.62 17.72
C LEU A 106 11.06 19.60 16.78
N TYR A 107 11.02 19.26 15.49
CA TYR A 107 10.30 20.03 14.48
C TYR A 107 8.94 19.40 14.21
N HIS A 108 7.90 20.22 14.24
CA HIS A 108 6.51 19.84 14.01
C HIS A 108 5.98 20.44 12.71
N ILE A 109 5.01 19.76 12.10
CA ILE A 109 4.22 20.30 10.99
C ILE A 109 2.75 20.19 11.41
N ASN A 110 2.17 21.34 11.71
CA ASN A 110 0.83 21.47 12.29
C ASN A 110 -0.14 22.09 11.29
N GLY A 111 -1.42 21.73 11.38
CA GLY A 111 -2.48 22.22 10.50
C GLY A 111 -2.27 21.79 9.06
N VAL A 112 -2.31 20.48 8.83
CA VAL A 112 -2.18 19.84 7.51
C VAL A 112 -3.22 18.74 7.34
N THR A 113 -3.39 18.30 6.11
CA THR A 113 -4.15 17.10 5.73
C THR A 113 -3.16 16.16 5.04
N GLY A 114 -3.16 14.89 5.43
CA GLY A 114 -2.42 13.83 4.74
C GLY A 114 -3.22 13.30 3.56
N PRO A 115 -2.73 12.25 2.88
CA PRO A 115 -3.52 11.51 1.89
C PRO A 115 -4.89 11.07 2.39
N ASP A 116 -5.05 10.84 3.70
CA ASP A 116 -6.35 10.69 4.32
C ASP A 116 -7.09 12.03 4.47
N GLU A 117 -7.82 12.41 3.42
CA GLU A 117 -8.62 13.64 3.39
C GLU A 117 -9.82 13.66 4.37
N GLU A 118 -10.14 12.54 5.03
CA GLU A 118 -11.21 12.51 6.04
C GLU A 118 -10.80 13.14 7.38
N ASN A 119 -9.50 13.30 7.61
CA ASN A 119 -8.97 13.89 8.84
C ASN A 119 -8.16 15.17 8.55
N PRO A 120 -8.80 16.27 8.13
CA PRO A 120 -8.11 17.53 7.82
C PRO A 120 -7.75 18.35 9.06
N ASP A 121 -6.85 19.32 8.87
CA ASP A 121 -6.38 20.25 9.92
C ASP A 121 -5.83 19.55 11.17
N VAL A 122 -5.05 18.50 10.93
CA VAL A 122 -4.39 17.70 11.97
C VAL A 122 -2.94 18.15 12.18
N ASN A 123 -2.35 17.70 13.29
CA ASN A 123 -0.99 18.03 13.69
C ASN A 123 -0.08 16.81 13.62
N ASP A 124 1.17 17.01 13.21
CA ASP A 124 2.17 15.94 13.06
C ASP A 124 1.64 14.74 12.28
N GLU A 125 0.93 15.02 11.18
CA GLU A 125 0.48 14.02 10.22
C GLU A 125 1.72 13.29 9.67
N VAL A 126 1.75 11.97 9.85
CA VAL A 126 2.96 11.16 9.76
C VAL A 126 3.45 11.01 8.32
N TYR A 127 2.55 10.89 7.35
CA TYR A 127 2.90 10.89 5.93
C TYR A 127 3.59 12.19 5.55
N THR A 128 2.96 13.32 5.86
CA THR A 128 3.48 14.66 5.56
C THR A 128 4.84 14.89 6.22
N ASN A 129 5.00 14.49 7.48
CA ASN A 129 6.26 14.61 8.20
C ASN A 129 7.38 13.78 7.56
N VAL A 130 7.09 12.53 7.18
CA VAL A 130 8.06 11.67 6.48
C VAL A 130 8.36 12.19 5.08
N ALA A 131 7.37 12.69 4.35
CA ALA A 131 7.53 13.27 3.03
C ALA A 131 8.41 14.53 3.06
N ALA A 132 8.17 15.42 4.02
CA ALA A 132 8.99 16.62 4.26
C ALA A 132 10.44 16.26 4.64
N LYS A 133 10.60 15.31 5.56
CA LYS A 133 11.91 14.77 5.97
C LYS A 133 12.68 14.21 4.78
N THR A 134 12.03 13.38 3.96
CA THR A 134 12.64 12.74 2.80
C THR A 134 13.00 13.76 1.73
N THR A 135 12.16 14.78 1.51
CA THR A 135 12.45 15.89 0.57
C THR A 135 13.75 16.62 0.94
N LEU A 136 13.96 16.94 2.22
CA LEU A 136 15.20 17.58 2.70
C LEU A 136 16.44 16.69 2.50
N GLN A 137 16.28 15.38 2.69
CA GLN A 137 17.35 14.39 2.49
C GLN A 137 17.69 14.23 1.00
N ASP A 138 16.67 14.06 0.15
CA ASP A 138 16.83 13.92 -1.30
C ASP A 138 17.40 15.19 -1.93
N ALA A 139 17.01 16.38 -1.46
CA ALA A 139 17.64 17.63 -1.86
C ALA A 139 19.13 17.67 -1.50
N THR A 140 19.51 17.13 -0.34
CA THR A 140 20.93 17.03 0.03
C THR A 140 21.68 16.09 -0.92
N LEU A 141 21.08 14.95 -1.30
CA LEU A 141 21.65 13.99 -2.25
C LEU A 141 21.72 14.57 -3.68
N ALA A 142 20.71 15.32 -4.11
CA ALA A 142 20.67 15.98 -5.40
C ALA A 142 21.78 17.05 -5.52
N ALA A 143 21.98 17.86 -4.47
CA ALA A 143 23.08 18.82 -4.41
C ALA A 143 24.44 18.11 -4.56
N GLN A 144 24.66 17.02 -3.81
CA GLN A 144 25.88 16.21 -3.90
C GLN A 144 26.09 15.62 -5.30
N ALA A 145 25.04 15.13 -5.94
CA ALA A 145 25.11 14.58 -7.31
C ALA A 145 25.58 15.63 -8.34
N LEU A 146 25.28 16.91 -8.09
CA LEU A 146 25.68 18.07 -8.88
C LEU A 146 26.99 18.72 -8.43
N GLY A 147 27.60 18.27 -7.32
CA GLY A 147 28.79 18.90 -6.75
C GLY A 147 28.51 20.25 -6.08
N LEU A 148 27.26 20.49 -5.66
CA LEU A 148 26.83 21.68 -4.93
C LEU A 148 26.86 21.43 -3.41
N THR A 149 26.91 22.51 -2.64
CA THR A 149 26.79 22.46 -1.17
C THR A 149 25.35 22.71 -0.76
N ALA A 150 24.70 21.70 -0.16
CA ALA A 150 23.38 21.86 0.43
C ALA A 150 23.44 22.67 1.75
N PRO A 151 22.41 23.47 2.08
CA PRO A 151 22.27 24.08 3.39
C PRO A 151 22.34 23.04 4.52
N SER A 152 23.24 23.24 5.49
CA SER A 152 23.39 22.32 6.63
C SER A 152 22.12 22.19 7.47
N SER A 153 21.31 23.26 7.51
CA SER A 153 20.02 23.29 8.19
C SER A 153 19.05 22.21 7.68
N TRP A 154 19.10 21.84 6.40
CA TRP A 154 18.20 20.79 5.86
C TRP A 154 18.42 19.46 6.57
N SER A 155 19.67 19.04 6.71
CA SER A 155 20.01 17.79 7.41
C SER A 155 19.67 17.85 8.90
N GLN A 156 19.85 19.01 9.55
CA GLN A 156 19.53 19.22 10.96
C GLN A 156 18.03 19.16 11.20
N ILE A 157 17.22 19.84 10.37
CA ILE A 157 15.76 19.82 10.43
C ILE A 157 15.26 18.40 10.18
N ALA A 158 15.68 17.76 9.08
CA ALA A 158 15.25 16.41 8.74
C ALA A 158 15.53 15.39 9.87
N SER A 159 16.65 15.53 10.58
CA SER A 159 16.98 14.64 11.71
C SER A 159 16.04 14.79 12.92
N LYS A 160 15.28 15.88 12.99
CA LYS A 160 14.47 16.27 14.15
C LYS A 160 12.99 16.48 13.86
N ILE A 161 12.53 16.33 12.60
CA ILE A 161 11.09 16.26 12.30
C ILE A 161 10.50 15.06 13.03
N VAL A 162 9.40 15.28 13.74
CA VAL A 162 8.66 14.24 14.48
C VAL A 162 8.14 13.18 13.53
N VAL A 163 8.30 11.91 13.89
CA VAL A 163 7.58 10.80 13.28
C VAL A 163 6.95 10.03 14.43
N LEU A 164 5.63 9.98 14.47
CA LEU A 164 4.87 9.43 15.60
C LEU A 164 5.09 7.91 15.70
N TYR A 165 5.18 7.41 16.92
CA TYR A 165 5.33 5.97 17.17
C TYR A 165 4.63 5.57 18.47
N ASP A 166 3.75 4.59 18.39
CA ASP A 166 3.11 3.97 19.55
C ASP A 166 3.90 2.71 19.96
N PRO A 167 4.57 2.70 21.14
CA PRO A 167 5.35 1.55 21.58
C PRO A 167 4.50 0.34 22.02
N THR A 168 3.22 0.54 22.32
CA THR A 168 2.28 -0.49 22.77
C THR A 168 1.75 -1.27 21.58
N LEU A 169 1.21 -0.55 20.59
CA LEU A 169 0.67 -1.14 19.36
C LEU A 169 1.79 -1.46 18.35
N LYS A 170 2.95 -0.80 18.49
CA LYS A 170 4.07 -0.87 17.55
C LYS A 170 3.64 -0.50 16.15
N ILE A 171 2.94 0.63 16.06
CA ILE A 171 2.48 1.27 14.81
C ILE A 171 2.94 2.72 14.81
N HIS A 172 2.84 3.37 13.65
CA HIS A 172 2.89 4.82 13.54
C HIS A 172 1.46 5.37 13.61
N PRO A 173 1.07 6.12 14.68
CA PRO A 173 -0.16 6.89 14.65
C PRO A 173 -0.17 7.86 13.46
N GLU A 174 -1.32 8.00 12.82
CA GLU A 174 -1.50 8.77 11.58
C GLU A 174 -1.27 10.26 11.81
N PHE A 175 -1.75 10.78 12.93
CA PHE A 175 -1.49 12.14 13.38
C PHE A 175 -1.54 12.22 14.91
N SER A 176 -1.15 13.37 15.45
CA SER A 176 -1.14 13.62 16.89
C SER A 176 -2.55 13.55 17.46
N GLY A 177 -2.76 12.62 18.41
CA GLY A 177 -4.09 12.37 19.00
C GLY A 177 -4.97 11.41 18.20
N TYR A 178 -4.45 10.76 17.17
CA TYR A 178 -5.17 9.71 16.44
C TYR A 178 -5.65 8.59 17.38
N ALA A 179 -6.91 8.22 17.24
CA ALA A 179 -7.66 7.35 18.14
C ALA A 179 -8.40 6.22 17.40
N GLY A 180 -7.99 5.90 16.15
CA GLY A 180 -8.59 4.83 15.36
C GLY A 180 -9.78 5.24 14.52
N GLN A 181 -9.82 6.51 14.11
CA GLN A 181 -10.75 7.07 13.13
C GLN A 181 -10.75 6.27 11.82
N LEU A 182 -11.84 6.43 11.04
CA LEU A 182 -11.89 5.97 9.65
C LEU A 182 -10.80 6.68 8.84
N VAL A 183 -10.26 5.97 7.85
CA VAL A 183 -9.23 6.45 6.94
C VAL A 183 -9.76 6.33 5.52
N LYS A 184 -9.71 7.39 4.72
CA LYS A 184 -10.23 7.41 3.34
C LYS A 184 -9.45 6.48 2.41
N GLN A 185 -8.11 6.56 2.48
CA GLN A 185 -7.18 5.88 1.58
C GLN A 185 -5.82 5.66 2.26
N ALA A 186 -4.91 4.92 1.61
CA ALA A 186 -3.59 4.68 2.16
C ALA A 186 -2.89 5.98 2.58
N ASP A 187 -2.47 6.03 3.84
CA ASP A 187 -1.75 7.15 4.45
C ASP A 187 -0.50 6.63 5.17
N VAL A 188 -0.66 6.04 6.36
CA VAL A 188 0.46 5.43 7.12
C VAL A 188 1.13 4.29 6.34
N THR A 189 0.39 3.53 5.54
CA THR A 189 1.00 2.46 4.73
C THR A 189 1.95 3.03 3.66
N LEU A 190 1.75 4.27 3.20
CA LEU A 190 2.65 4.91 2.23
C LEU A 190 4.04 5.24 2.79
N LEU A 191 4.26 5.15 4.10
CA LEU A 191 5.57 5.36 4.70
C LEU A 191 6.60 4.35 4.18
N GLN A 192 6.18 3.10 3.92
CA GLN A 192 7.06 2.07 3.37
C GLN A 192 7.27 2.24 1.86
N TYR A 193 6.20 2.38 1.08
CA TYR A 193 6.25 2.74 -0.33
C TYR A 193 5.31 3.92 -0.61
N PRO A 194 5.78 5.04 -1.18
CA PRO A 194 7.04 5.18 -1.92
C PRO A 194 8.23 5.73 -1.11
N TRP A 195 8.01 6.19 0.13
CA TRP A 195 9.01 6.93 0.90
C TRP A 195 10.18 6.10 1.41
N GLN A 196 10.02 4.78 1.51
CA GLN A 196 11.05 3.87 2.02
C GLN A 196 11.55 4.29 3.41
N TYR A 197 10.62 4.78 4.25
CA TYR A 197 10.94 5.19 5.61
C TYR A 197 11.56 4.03 6.39
N PRO A 198 12.75 4.20 7.00
CA PRO A 198 13.39 3.12 7.73
C PRO A 198 12.61 2.77 9.00
N MET A 199 12.01 1.59 9.01
CA MET A 199 11.29 1.06 10.17
C MET A 199 11.48 -0.46 10.32
N PRO A 200 11.29 -1.04 11.52
CA PRO A 200 11.28 -2.49 11.69
C PRO A 200 10.19 -3.14 10.85
N ALA A 201 10.48 -4.27 10.21
CA ALA A 201 9.49 -5.01 9.41
C ALA A 201 8.23 -5.41 10.21
N THR A 202 8.36 -5.59 11.52
CA THR A 202 7.22 -5.86 12.40
C THR A 202 6.32 -4.64 12.58
N VAL A 203 6.87 -3.42 12.57
CA VAL A 203 6.08 -2.19 12.67
C VAL A 203 5.33 -1.97 11.37
N ALA A 204 6.02 -2.08 10.23
CA ALA A 204 5.39 -2.00 8.90
C ALA A 204 4.24 -3.02 8.72
N GLN A 205 4.43 -4.26 9.17
CA GLN A 205 3.34 -5.25 9.14
C GLN A 205 2.18 -4.89 10.08
N ASN A 206 2.47 -4.32 11.24
CA ASN A 206 1.43 -3.88 12.16
C ASN A 206 0.68 -2.67 11.60
N ASP A 207 1.36 -1.74 10.92
CA ASP A 207 0.74 -0.61 10.22
C ASP A 207 -0.27 -1.15 9.17
N LEU A 208 0.12 -2.10 8.32
CA LEU A 208 -0.81 -2.76 7.39
C LEU A 208 -2.00 -3.40 8.11
N ASN A 209 -1.74 -4.20 9.14
CA ASN A 209 -2.78 -4.90 9.89
C ASN A 209 -3.73 -3.96 10.65
N TYR A 210 -3.26 -2.75 10.96
CA TYR A 210 -4.04 -1.76 11.69
C TYR A 210 -4.84 -0.88 10.72
N TYR A 211 -4.23 -0.36 9.68
CA TYR A 211 -4.81 0.68 8.82
C TYR A 211 -5.66 0.14 7.67
N VAL A 212 -5.35 -1.02 7.11
CA VAL A 212 -6.12 -1.55 5.98
C VAL A 212 -7.58 -1.86 6.37
N PRO A 213 -7.88 -2.51 7.52
CA PRO A 213 -9.27 -2.70 7.95
C PRO A 213 -10.03 -1.40 8.27
N ARG A 214 -9.31 -0.30 8.46
CA ARG A 214 -9.85 1.04 8.75
C ARG A 214 -10.07 1.87 7.49
N THR A 215 -9.61 1.39 6.34
CA THR A 215 -9.78 2.10 5.07
C THR A 215 -11.25 2.07 4.66
N ASP A 216 -11.81 3.22 4.28
CA ASP A 216 -13.19 3.34 3.82
C ASP A 216 -13.45 2.34 2.68
N PRO A 217 -14.40 1.39 2.83
CA PRO A 217 -14.75 0.49 1.76
C PRO A 217 -15.32 1.21 0.52
N THR A 218 -15.74 2.48 0.63
CA THR A 218 -16.17 3.30 -0.50
C THR A 218 -15.10 4.25 -1.05
N GLY A 219 -13.91 4.24 -0.45
CA GLY A 219 -12.77 5.07 -0.84
C GLY A 219 -12.24 4.78 -2.25
N PRO A 220 -11.32 5.62 -2.75
CA PRO A 220 -10.82 5.55 -4.11
C PRO A 220 -9.82 4.41 -4.34
N SER A 221 -9.56 4.10 -5.60
CA SER A 221 -8.66 3.04 -6.07
C SER A 221 -7.16 3.33 -5.91
N MET A 222 -6.73 3.83 -4.75
CA MET A 222 -5.34 4.24 -4.52
C MET A 222 -4.62 3.41 -3.45
N SER A 223 -5.35 2.76 -2.54
CA SER A 223 -4.76 2.10 -1.36
C SER A 223 -4.15 0.72 -1.65
N ASP A 224 -4.90 -0.17 -2.30
CA ASP A 224 -4.54 -1.59 -2.32
C ASP A 224 -3.35 -1.91 -3.24
N SER A 225 -3.06 -1.05 -4.23
CA SER A 225 -1.82 -1.19 -5.01
C SER A 225 -0.57 -0.96 -4.15
N VAL A 226 -0.63 -0.03 -3.20
CA VAL A 226 0.46 0.23 -2.23
C VAL A 226 0.57 -0.95 -1.26
N ASN A 227 -0.56 -1.41 -0.72
CA ASN A 227 -0.59 -2.57 0.20
C ASN A 227 -0.02 -3.84 -0.44
N SER A 228 -0.26 -4.05 -1.75
CA SER A 228 0.34 -5.11 -2.55
C SER A 228 1.87 -4.99 -2.63
N ILE A 229 2.38 -3.78 -2.91
CA ILE A 229 3.82 -3.48 -2.97
C ILE A 229 4.49 -3.70 -1.61
N ASP A 230 3.89 -3.22 -0.54
CA ASP A 230 4.46 -3.30 0.80
C ASP A 230 4.47 -4.72 1.35
N THR A 231 3.36 -5.44 1.18
CA THR A 231 3.28 -6.87 1.54
C THR A 231 4.30 -7.69 0.74
N SER A 232 4.47 -7.38 -0.55
CA SER A 232 5.48 -8.01 -1.41
C SER A 232 6.92 -7.75 -0.92
N ALA A 233 7.20 -6.53 -0.46
CA ALA A 233 8.49 -6.14 0.08
C ALA A 233 8.80 -6.81 1.43
N LEU A 234 7.83 -6.85 2.34
CA LEU A 234 7.93 -7.52 3.65
C LEU A 234 8.12 -9.03 3.51
N GLY A 235 7.48 -9.64 2.50
CA GLY A 235 7.50 -11.09 2.29
C GLY A 235 6.87 -11.83 3.47
N SER A 236 5.83 -11.25 4.06
CA SER A 236 5.10 -11.82 5.19
C SER A 236 4.50 -13.18 4.83
N PRO A 237 4.52 -14.18 5.73
CA PRO A 237 4.00 -15.51 5.42
C PRO A 237 2.55 -15.46 4.94
N GLY A 238 2.27 -16.04 3.78
CA GLY A 238 0.95 -15.91 3.15
C GLY A 238 1.03 -15.43 1.71
N CYS A 239 -0.12 -15.02 1.18
CA CYS A 239 -0.33 -14.63 -0.21
C CYS A 239 -1.19 -13.37 -0.35
N ALA A 240 -1.34 -12.60 0.75
CA ALA A 240 -2.11 -11.37 0.77
C ALA A 240 -1.67 -10.33 -0.27
N SER A 241 -0.40 -10.34 -0.72
CA SER A 241 0.05 -9.48 -1.82
C SER A 241 -0.80 -9.65 -3.09
N TYR A 242 -1.21 -10.87 -3.41
CA TYR A 242 -2.08 -11.13 -4.56
C TYR A 242 -3.54 -10.71 -4.31
N VAL A 243 -4.04 -10.91 -3.08
CA VAL A 243 -5.38 -10.44 -2.70
C VAL A 243 -5.47 -8.91 -2.80
N TYR A 244 -4.43 -8.19 -2.39
CA TYR A 244 -4.32 -6.75 -2.61
C TYR A 244 -4.28 -6.38 -4.09
N THR A 245 -3.57 -7.14 -4.94
CA THR A 245 -3.66 -6.95 -6.40
C THR A 245 -5.08 -7.13 -6.91
N GLU A 246 -5.83 -8.14 -6.47
CA GLU A 246 -7.23 -8.30 -6.90
C GLU A 246 -8.11 -7.12 -6.44
N ARG A 247 -7.93 -6.68 -5.19
CA ARG A 247 -8.63 -5.54 -4.61
C ARG A 247 -8.31 -4.22 -5.29
N SER A 248 -7.10 -4.03 -5.81
CA SER A 248 -6.65 -2.77 -6.38
C SER A 248 -7.30 -2.42 -7.71
N TYR A 249 -7.81 -3.40 -8.47
CA TYR A 249 -8.45 -3.15 -9.76
C TYR A 249 -9.87 -3.71 -9.88
N GLN A 250 -10.17 -4.92 -9.38
CA GLN A 250 -11.44 -5.59 -9.69
C GLN A 250 -12.68 -4.75 -9.31
N PRO A 251 -12.75 -4.11 -8.12
CA PRO A 251 -13.89 -3.28 -7.74
C PRO A 251 -14.07 -2.03 -8.61
N PHE A 252 -13.04 -1.65 -9.36
CA PHE A 252 -12.91 -0.37 -10.04
C PHE A 252 -13.03 -0.49 -11.56
N ILE A 253 -13.02 -1.70 -12.11
CA ILE A 253 -13.29 -1.93 -13.53
C ILE A 253 -14.79 -1.83 -13.81
N ARG A 254 -15.15 -1.16 -14.91
CA ARG A 254 -16.53 -0.96 -15.37
C ARG A 254 -16.76 -1.61 -16.73
N ASP A 255 -17.81 -2.43 -16.78
CA ASP A 255 -18.37 -2.95 -18.03
C ASP A 255 -18.92 -1.82 -18.93
N VAL A 256 -18.97 -1.98 -20.24
CA VAL A 256 -18.48 -3.12 -21.05
C VAL A 256 -17.07 -2.91 -21.62
N PHE A 257 -16.42 -1.79 -21.27
CA PHE A 257 -15.16 -1.36 -21.89
C PHE A 257 -13.94 -1.62 -21.00
N ASP A 258 -14.11 -2.33 -19.89
CA ASP A 258 -13.08 -2.53 -18.87
C ASP A 258 -12.45 -1.21 -18.41
N GLN A 259 -13.28 -0.17 -18.25
CA GLN A 259 -12.80 1.15 -17.89
C GLN A 259 -12.45 1.20 -16.40
N PHE A 260 -11.24 1.65 -16.09
CA PHE A 260 -10.78 1.81 -14.72
C PHE A 260 -11.33 3.11 -14.13
N SER A 261 -12.25 3.01 -13.16
CA SER A 261 -12.86 4.12 -12.41
C SER A 261 -12.16 4.40 -11.08
N GLU A 262 -12.33 5.61 -10.55
CA GLU A 262 -11.78 6.00 -9.25
C GLU A 262 -12.46 5.31 -8.08
N THR A 263 -13.80 5.27 -8.07
CA THR A 263 -14.61 4.73 -6.97
C THR A 263 -15.35 3.48 -7.39
N LYS A 264 -15.84 2.69 -6.42
CA LYS A 264 -16.58 1.41 -6.67
C LYS A 264 -17.97 1.59 -7.31
N SER A 265 -18.49 2.81 -7.30
CA SER A 265 -19.79 3.16 -7.91
C SER A 265 -19.66 4.40 -8.81
N GLY A 266 -20.75 4.89 -9.39
CA GLY A 266 -20.72 6.08 -10.24
C GLY A 266 -20.32 5.82 -11.71
N GLY A 267 -20.07 6.92 -12.44
CA GLY A 267 -19.82 6.91 -13.88
C GLY A 267 -18.44 6.40 -14.29
N ALA A 268 -18.29 6.06 -15.57
CA ALA A 268 -17.06 5.53 -16.13
C ALA A 268 -16.15 6.70 -16.61
N PHE A 269 -15.34 7.23 -15.69
CA PHE A 269 -14.26 8.18 -15.99
C PHE A 269 -12.92 7.47 -15.88
N THR A 270 -12.03 7.66 -16.85
CA THR A 270 -10.73 6.97 -16.85
C THR A 270 -9.85 7.52 -15.74
N PHE A 271 -9.60 6.71 -14.72
CA PHE A 271 -8.77 7.05 -13.59
C PHE A 271 -7.32 6.58 -13.82
N MET A 272 -6.50 7.48 -14.38
CA MET A 272 -5.10 7.17 -14.71
C MET A 272 -4.27 6.81 -13.47
N THR A 273 -4.59 7.37 -12.30
CA THR A 273 -3.89 7.07 -11.05
C THR A 273 -4.04 5.60 -10.66
N GLY A 274 -5.25 5.04 -10.76
CA GLY A 274 -5.49 3.61 -10.51
C GLY A 274 -4.72 2.70 -11.47
N ILE A 275 -4.68 3.04 -12.76
CA ILE A 275 -3.87 2.33 -13.77
C ILE A 275 -2.38 2.40 -13.41
N GLY A 276 -1.90 3.58 -12.99
CA GLY A 276 -0.53 3.78 -12.55
C GLY A 276 -0.18 2.97 -11.31
N GLY A 277 -1.09 2.89 -10.32
CA GLY A 277 -0.95 2.05 -9.13
C GLY A 277 -0.86 0.57 -9.49
N PHE A 278 -1.79 0.07 -10.30
CA PHE A 278 -1.81 -1.33 -10.75
C PHE A 278 -0.51 -1.75 -11.44
N LEU A 279 0.04 -0.92 -12.34
CA LEU A 279 1.32 -1.21 -13.00
C LEU A 279 2.50 -1.21 -12.03
N GLN A 280 2.46 -0.37 -11.00
CA GLN A 280 3.51 -0.29 -9.99
C GLN A 280 3.59 -1.55 -9.12
N GLU A 281 2.51 -2.31 -8.97
CA GLU A 281 2.55 -3.58 -8.24
C GLU A 281 3.52 -4.59 -8.87
N PHE A 282 3.52 -4.69 -10.20
CA PHE A 282 4.44 -5.57 -10.92
C PHE A 282 5.87 -5.02 -10.91
N LEU A 283 6.00 -3.72 -11.10
CA LEU A 283 7.31 -3.07 -11.18
C LEU A 283 8.00 -3.02 -9.81
N TYR A 284 7.32 -2.54 -8.78
CA TYR A 284 7.90 -2.23 -7.47
C TYR A 284 7.51 -3.23 -6.37
N GLY A 285 6.39 -3.94 -6.51
CA GLY A 285 5.97 -5.02 -5.61
C GLY A 285 6.64 -6.33 -5.97
N TYR A 286 6.09 -7.05 -6.95
CA TYR A 286 6.51 -8.42 -7.32
C TYR A 286 7.98 -8.51 -7.72
N SER A 287 8.53 -7.52 -8.42
CA SER A 287 9.97 -7.54 -8.76
C SER A 287 10.88 -7.03 -7.63
N GLY A 288 10.32 -6.23 -6.71
CA GLY A 288 11.07 -5.53 -5.68
C GLY A 288 12.08 -4.51 -6.23
N LEU A 289 11.85 -3.98 -7.44
CA LEU A 289 12.76 -3.03 -8.07
C LEU A 289 12.83 -1.73 -7.29
N ARG A 290 14.04 -1.22 -7.04
CA ARG A 290 14.26 0.15 -6.58
C ARG A 290 15.42 0.76 -7.33
N TRP A 291 15.30 2.04 -7.67
CA TRP A 291 16.32 2.80 -8.39
C TRP A 291 17.29 3.42 -7.38
N ASN A 292 18.59 3.22 -7.55
CA ASN A 292 19.60 3.91 -6.75
C ASN A 292 20.61 4.60 -7.67
N PRO A 293 21.44 5.54 -7.17
CA PRO A 293 22.44 6.20 -8.02
C PRO A 293 23.48 5.24 -8.63
N ALA A 294 23.85 4.18 -7.92
CA ALA A 294 24.95 3.29 -8.33
C ALA A 294 24.50 1.92 -8.86
N ASN A 295 23.27 1.50 -8.60
CA ASN A 295 22.76 0.17 -8.92
C ASN A 295 21.22 0.17 -8.93
N ILE A 296 20.63 -0.91 -9.43
CA ILE A 296 19.23 -1.23 -9.14
C ILE A 296 19.18 -2.25 -8.01
N SER A 297 18.16 -2.17 -7.16
CA SER A 297 17.83 -3.25 -6.22
C SER A 297 16.79 -4.18 -6.83
N LEU A 298 16.88 -5.48 -6.57
CA LEU A 298 15.84 -6.47 -6.89
C LEU A 298 15.61 -7.40 -5.72
N ALA A 299 14.35 -7.64 -5.40
CA ALA A 299 13.93 -8.51 -4.31
C ALA A 299 12.63 -9.24 -4.70
N PRO A 300 12.69 -10.11 -5.71
CA PRO A 300 11.49 -10.63 -6.35
C PRO A 300 10.70 -11.57 -5.43
N VAL A 301 9.38 -11.50 -5.53
CA VAL A 301 8.41 -12.33 -4.83
C VAL A 301 7.32 -12.77 -5.81
N LEU A 302 6.80 -13.97 -5.62
CA LEU A 302 5.66 -14.48 -6.39
C LEU A 302 4.88 -15.43 -5.50
N THR A 303 3.56 -15.44 -5.59
CA THR A 303 2.71 -16.41 -4.90
C THR A 303 2.13 -17.38 -5.92
N SER A 304 1.59 -18.52 -5.48
CA SER A 304 1.06 -19.56 -6.38
C SER A 304 -0.06 -19.11 -7.32
N GLN A 305 -0.70 -17.97 -7.05
CA GLN A 305 -1.78 -17.42 -7.87
C GLN A 305 -1.30 -16.90 -9.22
N LEU A 306 0.00 -16.58 -9.37
CA LEU A 306 0.59 -16.12 -10.62
C LEU A 306 1.60 -17.15 -11.16
N GLY A 307 1.47 -17.51 -12.45
CA GLY A 307 2.40 -18.44 -13.11
C GLY A 307 3.79 -17.86 -13.42
N GLY A 308 3.87 -16.53 -13.54
CA GLY A 308 5.10 -15.79 -13.80
C GLY A 308 4.81 -14.38 -14.32
N ILE A 309 5.79 -13.49 -14.21
CA ILE A 309 5.71 -12.09 -14.67
C ILE A 309 6.93 -11.80 -15.53
N VAL A 310 6.76 -11.12 -16.67
CA VAL A 310 7.88 -10.62 -17.47
C VAL A 310 7.77 -9.11 -17.64
N LEU A 311 8.78 -8.39 -17.16
CA LEU A 311 8.94 -6.95 -17.33
C LEU A 311 9.90 -6.70 -18.48
N HIS A 312 9.36 -6.22 -19.60
CA HIS A 312 10.13 -5.97 -20.82
C HIS A 312 10.63 -4.52 -20.88
N ASN A 313 11.74 -4.33 -21.60
CA ASN A 313 12.24 -3.00 -22.01
C ASN A 313 12.43 -2.00 -20.86
N LEU A 314 12.79 -2.46 -19.67
CA LEU A 314 13.15 -1.58 -18.56
C LEU A 314 14.44 -0.84 -18.91
N ALA A 315 14.47 0.47 -18.64
CA ALA A 315 15.58 1.34 -18.96
C ALA A 315 16.13 2.01 -17.70
N TRP A 316 17.45 1.96 -17.52
CA TRP A 316 18.14 2.64 -16.42
C TRP A 316 19.53 3.08 -16.86
N ARG A 317 19.79 4.40 -16.84
CA ARG A 317 21.12 5.00 -17.08
C ARG A 317 21.86 4.42 -18.29
N GLY A 318 21.21 4.45 -19.46
CA GLY A 318 21.77 3.97 -20.73
C GLY A 318 21.81 2.45 -20.89
N ARG A 319 21.16 1.69 -20.00
CA ARG A 319 21.03 0.24 -20.08
C ARG A 319 19.58 -0.15 -20.33
N ARG A 320 19.37 -1.19 -21.13
CA ARG A 320 18.06 -1.82 -21.30
C ARG A 320 18.13 -3.26 -20.82
N PHE A 321 17.14 -3.68 -20.05
CA PHE A 321 17.10 -5.01 -19.46
C PHE A 321 15.67 -5.53 -19.32
N GLU A 322 15.57 -6.82 -19.07
CA GLU A 322 14.33 -7.56 -18.88
C GLU A 322 14.41 -8.35 -17.58
N ILE A 323 13.29 -8.45 -16.87
CA ILE A 323 13.15 -9.26 -15.65
C ILE A 323 12.06 -10.28 -15.89
N SER A 324 12.40 -11.57 -15.81
CA SER A 324 11.44 -12.68 -15.87
C SER A 324 11.36 -13.34 -14.49
N ILE A 325 10.25 -13.14 -13.79
CA ILE A 325 9.95 -13.67 -12.46
C ILE A 325 9.22 -15.00 -12.63
N GLY A 326 9.84 -16.09 -12.22
CA GLY A 326 9.23 -17.41 -12.16
C GLY A 326 8.98 -17.88 -10.73
N ALA A 327 8.31 -19.02 -10.58
CA ALA A 327 7.89 -19.59 -9.28
C ALA A 327 9.03 -19.90 -8.29
N SER A 328 10.28 -20.06 -8.75
CA SER A 328 11.43 -20.31 -7.88
C SER A 328 12.68 -19.52 -8.26
N THR A 329 12.73 -19.01 -9.49
CA THR A 329 13.88 -18.30 -10.01
C THR A 329 13.42 -17.08 -10.80
N THR A 330 14.05 -15.94 -10.53
CA THR A 330 13.95 -14.73 -11.34
C THR A 330 15.22 -14.60 -12.17
N THR A 331 15.05 -14.34 -13.46
CA THR A 331 16.14 -14.09 -14.39
C THR A 331 16.13 -12.63 -14.81
N LEU A 332 17.24 -11.93 -14.61
CA LEU A 332 17.48 -10.63 -15.22
C LEU A 332 18.44 -10.77 -16.40
N ARG A 333 18.04 -10.23 -17.55
CA ARG A 333 18.85 -10.21 -18.77
C ARG A 333 19.16 -8.78 -19.18
N LEU A 334 20.46 -8.44 -19.24
CA LEU A 334 20.90 -7.19 -19.87
C LEU A 334 20.78 -7.35 -21.39
N ILE A 335 19.97 -6.49 -22.01
CA ILE A 335 19.73 -6.46 -23.46
C ILE A 335 20.77 -5.55 -24.12
N GLU A 336 21.00 -4.37 -23.53
CA GLU A 336 21.88 -3.35 -24.08
C GLU A 336 22.53 -2.52 -22.97
N GLY A 337 23.73 -2.00 -23.24
CA GLY A 337 24.45 -1.07 -22.37
C GLY A 337 25.62 -1.73 -21.63
N ALA A 338 26.32 -0.91 -20.84
CA ALA A 338 27.43 -1.37 -20.01
C ALA A 338 26.95 -2.34 -18.91
N PRO A 339 27.85 -3.17 -18.35
CA PRO A 339 27.52 -4.04 -17.22
C PRO A 339 26.73 -3.31 -16.12
N LEU A 340 25.72 -4.00 -15.59
CA LEU A 340 24.77 -3.45 -14.63
C LEU A 340 25.00 -4.08 -13.26
N ALA A 341 25.23 -3.23 -12.25
CA ALA A 341 25.25 -3.66 -10.87
C ALA A 341 23.80 -3.81 -10.34
N VAL A 342 23.51 -4.97 -9.77
CA VAL A 342 22.21 -5.35 -9.22
C VAL A 342 22.40 -5.74 -7.76
N ARG A 343 21.80 -4.99 -6.84
CA ARG A 343 21.71 -5.36 -5.43
C ARG A 343 20.60 -6.39 -5.25
N THR A 344 20.92 -7.50 -4.62
CA THR A 344 19.98 -8.59 -4.31
C THR A 344 20.01 -8.87 -2.81
N PRO A 345 19.07 -9.65 -2.25
CA PRO A 345 19.15 -10.09 -0.85
C PRO A 345 20.46 -10.85 -0.53
N SER A 346 21.09 -11.47 -1.53
CA SER A 346 22.36 -12.19 -1.39
C SER A 346 23.61 -11.33 -1.59
N GLY A 347 23.45 -10.02 -1.83
CA GLY A 347 24.54 -9.08 -2.11
C GLY A 347 24.49 -8.50 -3.53
N ILE A 348 25.49 -7.69 -3.87
CA ILE A 348 25.60 -7.04 -5.18
C ILE A 348 26.20 -8.01 -6.19
N ARG A 349 25.57 -8.11 -7.37
CA ARG A 349 26.01 -8.92 -8.50
C ARG A 349 26.05 -8.05 -9.76
N THR A 350 26.94 -8.39 -10.68
CA THR A 350 27.01 -7.73 -11.99
C THR A 350 26.38 -8.62 -13.04
N VAL A 351 25.49 -8.04 -13.86
CA VAL A 351 24.96 -8.68 -15.06
C VAL A 351 25.62 -8.07 -16.31
N SER A 352 25.86 -8.89 -17.32
CA SER A 352 26.44 -8.48 -18.60
C SER A 352 25.66 -9.11 -19.74
N THR A 353 25.76 -8.53 -20.95
CA THR A 353 25.12 -9.08 -22.14
C THR A 353 25.61 -10.51 -22.39
N GLY A 354 24.68 -11.44 -22.65
CA GLY A 354 24.97 -12.87 -22.84
C GLY A 354 25.16 -13.69 -21.55
N ALA A 355 25.22 -13.04 -20.37
CA ALA A 355 25.37 -13.69 -19.08
C ALA A 355 24.25 -13.24 -18.11
N PRO A 356 23.04 -13.82 -18.21
CA PRO A 356 21.90 -13.41 -17.39
C PRO A 356 22.14 -13.72 -15.90
N LEU A 357 21.65 -12.84 -15.04
CA LEU A 357 21.66 -13.02 -13.59
C LEU A 357 20.43 -13.82 -13.18
N ARG A 358 20.64 -14.95 -12.49
CA ARG A 358 19.57 -15.74 -11.87
C ARG A 358 19.61 -15.58 -10.35
N ILE A 359 18.48 -15.28 -9.75
CA ILE A 359 18.29 -15.15 -8.30
C ILE A 359 17.05 -15.92 -7.85
N ASN A 360 17.00 -16.28 -6.58
CA ASN A 360 15.83 -16.96 -6.01
C ASN A 360 14.62 -16.01 -5.95
N THR A 361 13.47 -16.49 -6.38
CA THR A 361 12.18 -15.81 -6.15
C THR A 361 11.69 -16.17 -4.75
N ARG A 362 11.31 -15.17 -3.95
CA ARG A 362 10.73 -15.42 -2.62
C ARG A 362 9.31 -15.99 -2.76
N ARG A 363 9.00 -16.96 -1.92
CA ARG A 363 7.71 -17.68 -1.85
C ARG A 363 7.12 -17.58 -0.44
N PRO A 364 6.57 -16.41 -0.06
CA PRO A 364 5.97 -16.22 1.26
C PRO A 364 4.82 -17.18 1.52
N ASP A 365 4.11 -17.58 0.47
CA ASP A 365 3.03 -18.56 0.48
C ASP A 365 3.49 -19.97 0.88
N LEU A 366 4.77 -20.29 0.63
CA LEU A 366 5.38 -21.58 0.99
C LEU A 366 6.16 -21.55 2.31
N LYS A 367 6.15 -20.44 3.05
CA LYS A 367 6.76 -20.42 4.38
C LYS A 367 6.08 -21.46 5.28
N PRO A 368 6.82 -22.21 6.13
CA PRO A 368 6.21 -23.18 7.03
C PRO A 368 5.10 -22.57 7.90
N THR A 369 4.05 -23.34 8.14
CA THR A 369 2.91 -22.93 8.98
C THR A 369 2.20 -24.14 9.55
N ALA A 370 1.55 -23.94 10.69
CA ALA A 370 0.59 -24.89 11.24
C ALA A 370 -0.81 -24.74 10.61
N ASP A 371 -1.06 -23.61 9.93
CA ASP A 371 -2.30 -23.37 9.21
C ASP A 371 -2.36 -24.18 7.92
N LEU A 372 -3.20 -25.20 7.95
CA LEU A 372 -3.38 -26.18 6.89
C LEU A 372 -4.15 -25.64 5.70
N VAL A 373 -4.82 -24.49 5.79
CA VAL A 373 -5.58 -23.90 4.68
C VAL A 373 -4.95 -22.63 4.12
N ARG A 374 -3.85 -22.13 4.70
CA ARG A 374 -3.20 -20.91 4.24
C ARG A 374 -2.79 -20.99 2.77
N CYS A 375 -3.20 -19.99 1.99
CA CYS A 375 -3.00 -19.86 0.56
C CYS A 375 -3.53 -21.01 -0.28
N ALA A 376 -4.42 -21.83 0.29
CA ALA A 376 -5.14 -22.83 -0.46
C ALA A 376 -6.08 -22.16 -1.47
N ASN A 377 -6.39 -22.87 -2.56
CA ASN A 377 -7.31 -22.39 -3.59
C ASN A 377 -8.76 -22.44 -3.07
N ALA A 378 -9.12 -21.48 -2.22
CA ALA A 378 -10.44 -21.37 -1.61
C ALA A 378 -11.49 -20.95 -2.64
N SER A 379 -12.72 -21.41 -2.43
CA SER A 379 -13.88 -21.10 -3.26
C SER A 379 -15.07 -20.76 -2.38
N ALA A 380 -15.97 -19.90 -2.86
CA ALA A 380 -17.18 -19.55 -2.14
C ALA A 380 -18.44 -19.66 -3.01
N SER A 381 -19.60 -19.81 -2.37
CA SER A 381 -20.90 -19.77 -3.03
C SER A 381 -21.21 -18.41 -3.66
N SER A 382 -20.66 -17.34 -3.07
CA SER A 382 -20.72 -15.96 -3.57
C SER A 382 -19.63 -15.13 -2.89
N SER A 383 -19.25 -14.02 -3.54
CA SER A 383 -18.29 -13.04 -3.03
C SER A 383 -18.67 -11.65 -3.52
N GLN A 384 -18.55 -10.65 -2.64
CA GLN A 384 -18.51 -9.25 -3.03
C GLN A 384 -17.27 -9.02 -3.91
N ILE A 385 -17.36 -8.11 -4.88
CA ILE A 385 -16.21 -7.74 -5.71
C ILE A 385 -15.15 -7.09 -4.81
N GLY A 386 -13.91 -7.58 -4.86
CA GLY A 386 -12.84 -7.15 -3.97
C GLY A 386 -12.79 -7.87 -2.61
N ALA A 387 -13.70 -8.81 -2.32
CA ALA A 387 -13.63 -9.65 -1.13
C ALA A 387 -13.58 -11.14 -1.53
N PRO A 388 -12.50 -11.58 -2.23
CA PRO A 388 -12.40 -12.93 -2.78
C PRO A 388 -12.28 -13.97 -1.65
N PRO A 389 -12.68 -15.24 -1.89
CA PRO A 389 -12.55 -16.31 -0.89
C PRO A 389 -11.10 -16.56 -0.45
N LEU A 390 -10.12 -16.21 -1.30
CA LEU A 390 -8.70 -16.31 -0.98
C LEU A 390 -8.33 -15.41 0.20
N ALA A 391 -8.97 -14.25 0.37
CA ALA A 391 -8.68 -13.30 1.43
C ALA A 391 -8.84 -13.92 2.83
N ALA A 392 -9.87 -14.76 3.03
CA ALA A 392 -10.08 -15.46 4.29
C ALA A 392 -9.03 -16.54 4.61
N VAL A 393 -8.10 -16.84 3.71
CA VAL A 393 -7.03 -17.83 3.94
C VAL A 393 -5.67 -17.32 3.47
N ASP A 394 -5.50 -16.02 3.25
CA ASP A 394 -4.28 -15.49 2.67
C ASP A 394 -3.14 -15.29 3.69
N GLY A 395 -3.43 -15.53 4.97
CA GLY A 395 -2.50 -15.39 6.09
C GLY A 395 -2.42 -13.97 6.65
N SER A 396 -3.35 -13.08 6.29
CA SER A 396 -3.43 -11.70 6.73
C SER A 396 -4.76 -11.42 7.45
N PRO A 397 -4.75 -10.82 8.64
CA PRO A 397 -5.98 -10.35 9.27
C PRO A 397 -6.50 -9.03 8.67
N ALA A 398 -5.86 -8.52 7.61
CA ALA A 398 -6.10 -7.20 7.05
C ALA A 398 -6.93 -7.21 5.76
N THR A 399 -7.20 -8.39 5.23
CA THR A 399 -8.06 -8.64 4.08
C THR A 399 -9.26 -9.47 4.55
N ASP A 400 -10.30 -9.56 3.73
CA ASP A 400 -11.50 -10.29 4.12
C ASP A 400 -12.23 -10.91 2.91
N TRP A 401 -12.90 -12.03 3.19
CA TRP A 401 -13.97 -12.55 2.33
C TRP A 401 -15.32 -12.09 2.86
N GLN A 402 -16.16 -11.59 1.97
CA GLN A 402 -17.55 -11.23 2.27
C GLN A 402 -18.49 -11.81 1.20
N PRO A 403 -19.51 -12.61 1.57
CA PRO A 403 -20.50 -13.11 0.61
C PRO A 403 -21.50 -12.03 0.20
N VAL A 404 -22.15 -12.22 -0.95
CA VAL A 404 -23.20 -11.30 -1.44
C VAL A 404 -24.49 -11.42 -0.64
N ALA A 405 -24.83 -12.65 -0.21
CA ALA A 405 -26.05 -12.95 0.53
C ALA A 405 -25.87 -14.23 1.34
N LEU A 406 -26.77 -14.43 2.32
CA LEU A 406 -26.86 -15.66 3.11
C LEU A 406 -28.01 -16.57 2.62
N PRO A 407 -27.90 -17.90 2.75
CA PRO A 407 -26.75 -18.65 3.29
C PRO A 407 -25.53 -18.60 2.36
N ALA A 408 -24.35 -18.63 2.96
CA ALA A 408 -23.08 -18.57 2.25
C ALA A 408 -22.16 -19.70 2.66
N THR A 409 -21.27 -20.11 1.76
CA THR A 409 -20.32 -21.19 1.98
C THR A 409 -18.94 -20.76 1.52
N LEU A 410 -17.93 -20.94 2.38
CA LEU A 410 -16.51 -20.87 2.01
C LEU A 410 -15.91 -22.28 2.14
N THR A 411 -15.26 -22.76 1.09
CA THR A 411 -14.57 -24.05 1.07
C THR A 411 -13.09 -23.84 0.78
N ALA A 412 -12.22 -24.35 1.64
CA ALA A 412 -10.78 -24.32 1.47
C ALA A 412 -10.23 -25.76 1.46
N PRO A 413 -9.43 -26.15 0.44
CA PRO A 413 -8.69 -27.40 0.49
C PRO A 413 -7.56 -27.32 1.51
N ILE A 414 -7.11 -28.47 2.02
CA ILE A 414 -5.84 -28.56 2.74
C ILE A 414 -4.71 -28.24 1.75
N ALA A 415 -3.87 -27.28 2.11
CA ALA A 415 -2.73 -26.83 1.32
C ALA A 415 -1.81 -28.01 0.97
N GLY A 416 -1.33 -28.05 -0.28
CA GLY A 416 -0.58 -29.19 -0.82
C GLY A 416 -1.46 -30.37 -1.30
N GLY A 417 -2.79 -30.26 -1.19
CA GLY A 417 -3.76 -31.16 -1.84
C GLY A 417 -3.90 -32.56 -1.23
N SER A 418 -3.13 -32.86 -0.19
CA SER A 418 -3.17 -34.12 0.55
C SER A 418 -4.16 -34.05 1.72
N SER A 419 -4.66 -35.20 2.17
CA SER A 419 -5.46 -35.23 3.40
C SER A 419 -4.57 -34.99 4.63
N ALA A 420 -5.02 -34.18 5.58
CA ALA A 420 -4.38 -34.00 6.89
C ALA A 420 -5.38 -34.30 8.03
N THR A 421 -4.87 -34.55 9.22
CA THR A 421 -5.71 -34.56 10.44
C THR A 421 -5.91 -33.11 10.87
N VAL A 422 -7.16 -32.72 11.13
CA VAL A 422 -7.55 -31.41 11.65
C VAL A 422 -8.21 -31.57 13.02
N SER A 423 -7.91 -30.68 13.97
CA SER A 423 -8.42 -30.76 15.35
C SER A 423 -8.87 -29.40 15.92
N SER A 424 -8.50 -28.29 15.28
CA SER A 424 -9.03 -26.98 15.62
C SER A 424 -9.14 -26.04 14.42
N ALA A 425 -10.01 -25.05 14.54
CA ALA A 425 -10.10 -23.93 13.62
C ALA A 425 -10.33 -22.62 14.38
N THR A 426 -9.80 -21.54 13.84
CA THR A 426 -10.02 -20.17 14.33
C THR A 426 -10.65 -19.36 13.21
N LEU A 427 -11.75 -18.66 13.52
CA LEU A 427 -12.40 -17.72 12.61
C LEU A 427 -12.29 -16.32 13.20
N ARG A 428 -11.72 -15.40 12.41
CA ARG A 428 -11.65 -13.98 12.73
C ARG A 428 -12.67 -13.21 11.90
N TRP A 429 -13.55 -12.48 12.57
CA TRP A 429 -14.63 -11.72 11.97
C TRP A 429 -14.27 -10.24 11.84
N GLY A 430 -14.59 -9.68 10.68
CA GLY A 430 -14.24 -8.31 10.32
C GLY A 430 -15.08 -7.23 10.99
N GLN A 431 -14.59 -6.00 10.85
CA GLN A 431 -15.21 -4.80 11.39
C GLN A 431 -15.48 -3.81 10.27
N GLN A 432 -16.57 -3.06 10.41
CA GLN A 432 -16.94 -1.98 9.51
C GLN A 432 -17.02 -0.68 10.31
N TRP A 433 -16.27 0.32 9.85
CA TRP A 433 -16.35 1.68 10.37
C TRP A 433 -17.64 2.36 9.90
N PRO A 434 -18.13 3.37 10.65
CA PRO A 434 -19.23 4.21 10.18
C PRO A 434 -18.92 4.78 8.78
N PRO A 435 -19.94 5.07 7.95
CA PRO A 435 -19.72 5.71 6.66
C PRO A 435 -19.03 7.07 6.84
N SER A 436 -18.31 7.49 5.80
CA SER A 436 -17.65 8.79 5.76
C SER A 436 -18.64 9.92 6.11
N PRO A 437 -18.27 10.84 7.01
CA PRO A 437 -19.09 11.99 7.38
C PRO A 437 -19.17 13.03 6.24
N ALA A 438 -19.77 14.19 6.51
CA ALA A 438 -19.74 15.29 5.55
C ALA A 438 -18.29 15.78 5.31
N PRO A 439 -17.98 16.38 4.13
CA PRO A 439 -16.65 16.94 3.86
C PRO A 439 -16.16 17.84 4.99
N ASN A 440 -14.87 17.71 5.33
CA ASN A 440 -14.21 18.47 6.41
C ASN A 440 -14.77 18.23 7.83
N VAL A 441 -15.50 17.14 8.06
CA VAL A 441 -15.91 16.71 9.39
C VAL A 441 -15.11 15.46 9.74
N PRO A 442 -14.19 15.50 10.72
CA PRO A 442 -13.43 14.31 11.09
C PRO A 442 -14.35 13.16 11.56
N PRO A 443 -14.13 11.92 11.11
CA PRO A 443 -14.90 10.77 11.54
C PRO A 443 -14.66 10.50 13.04
N PRO A 444 -15.68 10.01 13.77
CA PRO A 444 -15.48 9.61 15.16
C PRO A 444 -14.58 8.35 15.21
N PRO A 445 -13.79 8.15 16.28
CA PRO A 445 -12.98 6.94 16.46
C PRO A 445 -13.80 5.65 16.68
N GLY A 446 -15.13 5.75 16.78
CA GLY A 446 -16.04 4.62 16.95
C GLY A 446 -17.49 5.06 17.22
N PRO A 447 -18.44 4.13 17.47
CA PRO A 447 -18.25 2.68 17.53
C PRO A 447 -18.13 2.02 16.16
N VAL A 448 -17.34 0.95 16.08
CA VAL A 448 -17.20 0.09 14.89
C VAL A 448 -18.16 -1.09 14.97
N THR A 449 -18.75 -1.47 13.84
CA THR A 449 -19.70 -2.59 13.78
C THR A 449 -18.95 -3.88 13.46
N THR A 450 -19.06 -4.90 14.30
CA THR A 450 -18.51 -6.23 13.97
C THR A 450 -19.47 -6.96 13.03
N LEU A 451 -19.01 -7.32 11.84
CA LEU A 451 -19.78 -8.08 10.86
C LEU A 451 -19.46 -9.57 11.00
N ARG A 452 -20.07 -10.23 12.00
CA ARG A 452 -19.86 -11.65 12.29
C ARG A 452 -21.05 -12.54 11.94
N ALA A 453 -20.78 -13.81 11.70
CA ALA A 453 -21.82 -14.83 11.65
C ALA A 453 -22.39 -15.09 13.06
N SER A 454 -23.72 -15.20 13.16
CA SER A 454 -24.39 -15.65 14.37
C SER A 454 -24.54 -17.17 14.39
N ASP A 455 -24.79 -17.76 13.22
CA ASP A 455 -25.06 -19.17 13.05
C ASP A 455 -24.27 -19.71 11.85
N TYR A 456 -23.41 -20.68 12.12
CA TYR A 456 -22.63 -21.37 11.09
C TYR A 456 -22.19 -22.76 11.54
N THR A 457 -21.82 -23.60 10.57
CA THR A 457 -21.17 -24.88 10.83
C THR A 457 -19.79 -24.92 10.20
N LEU A 458 -18.86 -25.55 10.90
CA LEU A 458 -17.58 -25.97 10.34
C LEU A 458 -17.68 -27.43 9.95
N GLN A 459 -17.29 -27.75 8.72
CA GLN A 459 -17.41 -29.09 8.15
C GLN A 459 -16.10 -29.52 7.51
N ALA A 460 -15.89 -30.83 7.42
CA ALA A 460 -14.77 -31.43 6.71
C ALA A 460 -15.23 -32.50 5.73
N SER A 461 -14.41 -32.72 4.70
CA SER A 461 -14.64 -33.74 3.68
C SER A 461 -13.31 -34.30 3.16
N LEU A 462 -13.32 -35.58 2.74
CA LEU A 462 -12.21 -36.23 2.04
C LEU A 462 -12.36 -36.16 0.51
N ASP A 463 -13.59 -36.08 0.01
CA ASP A 463 -13.94 -36.18 -1.41
C ASP A 463 -14.51 -34.87 -1.98
N GLY A 464 -14.82 -33.89 -1.13
CA GLY A 464 -15.47 -32.62 -1.50
C GLY A 464 -16.99 -32.74 -1.70
N GLN A 465 -17.57 -33.93 -1.49
CA GLN A 465 -18.98 -34.24 -1.77
C GLN A 465 -19.73 -34.66 -0.51
N THR A 466 -19.11 -35.52 0.31
CA THR A 466 -19.65 -36.01 1.56
C THR A 466 -19.05 -35.21 2.71
N TRP A 467 -19.90 -34.56 3.51
CA TRP A 467 -19.46 -33.60 4.52
C TRP A 467 -19.87 -34.03 5.92
N GLN A 468 -18.90 -34.00 6.83
CA GLN A 468 -19.10 -34.22 8.26
C GLN A 468 -19.03 -32.88 8.99
N THR A 469 -20.02 -32.58 9.82
CA THR A 469 -19.97 -31.42 10.73
C THR A 469 -18.98 -31.68 11.86
N LEU A 470 -18.01 -30.77 11.99
CA LEU A 470 -17.00 -30.76 13.04
C LEU A 470 -17.43 -29.93 14.24
N ALA A 471 -18.07 -28.78 13.98
CA ALA A 471 -18.55 -27.86 15.00
C ALA A 471 -19.77 -27.08 14.49
N THR A 472 -20.64 -26.69 15.42
CA THR A 472 -21.80 -25.82 15.17
C THR A 472 -21.72 -24.64 16.12
N VAL A 473 -21.85 -23.44 15.59
CA VAL A 473 -22.00 -22.20 16.36
C VAL A 473 -23.39 -21.66 16.09
N SER A 474 -24.11 -21.29 17.15
CA SER A 474 -25.48 -20.78 17.04
C SER A 474 -25.72 -19.63 18.00
N GLY A 475 -26.46 -18.62 17.55
CA GLY A 475 -26.87 -17.47 18.36
C GLY A 475 -25.73 -16.60 18.90
N ARG A 476 -24.54 -16.63 18.30
CA ARG A 476 -23.39 -15.85 18.81
C ARG A 476 -23.38 -14.43 18.26
N THR A 477 -23.58 -13.45 19.12
CA THR A 477 -23.81 -12.05 18.70
C THR A 477 -22.65 -11.09 18.93
N THR A 478 -21.58 -11.51 19.64
CA THR A 478 -20.47 -10.63 20.03
C THR A 478 -19.09 -11.24 19.80
N GLY A 479 -18.07 -10.39 19.78
CA GLY A 479 -16.66 -10.74 19.65
C GLY A 479 -16.21 -11.00 18.21
N THR A 480 -14.93 -10.77 17.96
CA THR A 480 -14.30 -10.88 16.63
C THR A 480 -13.57 -12.21 16.42
N LEU A 481 -13.53 -13.09 17.42
CA LEU A 481 -12.77 -14.34 17.36
C LEU A 481 -13.57 -15.52 17.89
N ASP A 482 -13.67 -16.55 17.06
CA ASP A 482 -14.18 -17.86 17.44
C ASP A 482 -13.05 -18.89 17.37
N VAL A 483 -12.81 -19.62 18.45
CA VAL A 483 -11.83 -20.72 18.52
C VAL A 483 -12.61 -22.01 18.71
N LEU A 484 -12.56 -22.88 17.71
CA LEU A 484 -13.28 -24.14 17.66
C LEU A 484 -12.30 -25.30 17.87
N ARG A 485 -12.62 -26.18 18.81
CA ARG A 485 -11.89 -27.44 19.06
C ARG A 485 -12.83 -28.60 18.87
N PHE A 486 -12.40 -29.63 18.16
CA PHE A 486 -13.22 -30.79 17.81
C PHE A 486 -12.35 -32.05 17.76
N ALA A 487 -12.98 -33.21 17.66
CA ALA A 487 -12.26 -34.48 17.59
C ALA A 487 -11.33 -34.50 16.35
N PRO A 488 -10.07 -34.97 16.49
CA PRO A 488 -9.16 -35.10 15.36
C PRO A 488 -9.81 -35.86 14.20
N THR A 489 -9.96 -35.18 13.06
CA THR A 489 -10.68 -35.69 11.90
C THR A 489 -9.80 -35.59 10.66
N ARG A 490 -9.75 -36.66 9.87
CA ARG A 490 -9.01 -36.63 8.61
C ARG A 490 -9.81 -35.87 7.55
N ALA A 491 -9.22 -34.86 6.95
CA ALA A 491 -9.87 -33.98 5.97
C ALA A 491 -8.94 -33.68 4.79
N ARG A 492 -9.53 -33.49 3.60
CA ARG A 492 -8.89 -32.89 2.43
C ARG A 492 -9.47 -31.50 2.12
N PHE A 493 -10.69 -31.25 2.59
CA PHE A 493 -11.37 -29.96 2.46
C PHE A 493 -11.98 -29.59 3.81
N VAL A 494 -11.98 -28.30 4.10
CA VAL A 494 -12.72 -27.70 5.22
C VAL A 494 -13.68 -26.67 4.64
N ARG A 495 -14.86 -26.57 5.24
CA ARG A 495 -15.93 -25.70 4.77
C ARG A 495 -16.63 -25.00 5.91
N VAL A 496 -16.81 -23.69 5.79
CA VAL A 496 -17.64 -22.87 6.68
C VAL A 496 -18.96 -22.62 5.98
N VAL A 497 -20.06 -23.06 6.58
CA VAL A 497 -21.43 -22.82 6.07
C VAL A 497 -22.12 -21.84 7.00
N ILE A 498 -22.29 -20.60 6.54
CA ILE A 498 -22.90 -19.49 7.28
C ILE A 498 -24.38 -19.43 6.93
N THR A 499 -25.25 -19.49 7.94
CA THR A 499 -26.71 -19.43 7.75
C THR A 499 -27.33 -18.14 8.27
N ALA A 500 -26.69 -17.46 9.23
CA ALA A 500 -27.15 -16.17 9.73
C ALA A 500 -25.99 -15.27 10.19
N GLY A 501 -26.21 -13.95 10.13
CA GLY A 501 -25.30 -12.90 10.60
C GLY A 501 -25.97 -12.03 11.67
N THR A 502 -25.18 -11.22 12.37
CA THR A 502 -25.67 -10.38 13.49
C THR A 502 -26.35 -9.09 13.07
N GLY A 503 -26.23 -8.69 11.80
CA GLY A 503 -26.75 -7.43 11.27
C GLY A 503 -27.39 -7.58 9.90
N THR A 504 -27.67 -6.44 9.26
CA THR A 504 -28.26 -6.38 7.91
C THR A 504 -27.25 -6.68 6.81
N GLN A 505 -25.96 -6.41 7.06
CA GLN A 505 -24.87 -6.72 6.15
C GLN A 505 -24.41 -8.18 6.33
N PRO A 506 -24.02 -8.87 5.25
CA PRO A 506 -23.40 -10.18 5.35
C PRO A 506 -22.10 -10.15 6.19
N PRO A 507 -21.80 -11.23 6.95
CA PRO A 507 -20.56 -11.31 7.73
C PRO A 507 -19.29 -11.16 6.88
N MET A 508 -18.27 -10.53 7.45
CA MET A 508 -16.91 -10.47 6.89
C MET A 508 -16.02 -11.46 7.65
N LEU A 509 -15.37 -12.36 6.93
CA LEU A 509 -14.39 -13.29 7.48
C LEU A 509 -12.99 -12.82 7.09
N GLU A 510 -12.27 -12.23 8.05
CA GLU A 510 -10.90 -11.75 7.84
C GLU A 510 -9.93 -12.94 7.67
N GLU A 511 -10.03 -13.95 8.53
CA GLU A 511 -9.10 -15.08 8.50
C GLU A 511 -9.77 -16.36 9.03
N LEU A 512 -9.58 -17.45 8.30
CA LEU A 512 -9.85 -18.83 8.69
C LEU A 512 -8.51 -19.56 8.79
N THR A 513 -8.13 -19.90 10.02
CA THR A 513 -6.96 -20.74 10.29
C THR A 513 -7.42 -22.14 10.69
N VAL A 514 -6.86 -23.19 10.11
CA VAL A 514 -7.17 -24.59 10.46
C VAL A 514 -5.90 -25.32 10.85
N THR A 515 -5.89 -26.01 11.99
CA THR A 515 -4.71 -26.73 12.48
C THR A 515 -5.02 -28.18 12.85
N GLY A 516 -3.96 -29.01 12.85
CA GLY A 516 -4.00 -30.46 13.07
C GLY A 516 -3.57 -30.90 14.45
#